data_AF-A0A971AXC2-F1
#
_entry.id   AF-A0A971AXC2-F1
#
_cell.length_a   1.000
_cell.length_b   1.000
_cell.length_c   1.000
_cell.angle_alpha   90.00
_cell.angle_beta   90.00
_cell.angle_gamma   90.00
#
_symmetry.space_group_name_H-M   'P 1'
#
loop_
_entity.id
_entity.type
_entity.pdbx_description
1 polymer ?
#
loop_
_entity_poly.entity_id
_entity_poly.type
_entity_poly.pdbx_seq_one_letter_code
_entity_poly.pdbx_strand_id
1 'polypeptide(L)'
;SLEDMATMINEAPETVAMKMDQMQKAHIINGYRALIDWEKAGVAHVQAIIELRVTPRRDCGFDEVAATIANFEEVDSVLLMSGGYDLSLVVKGTSFQDIALFVAKRLSPIEGVLSTATHFVLKTYKKDGVLYGDEMKDEREYQ
;
A
#
# COMPACT_ATOMS: atom_id res chain seq x y z
N SER A 1 21.82 -5.07 -11.51
CA SER A 1 22.54 -3.79 -11.55
C SER A 1 22.02 -2.96 -12.72
N LEU A 2 22.49 -1.72 -12.92
CA LEU A 2 22.18 -0.95 -14.14
C LEU A 2 22.67 -1.69 -15.40
N GLU A 3 23.80 -2.39 -15.30
CA GLU A 3 24.38 -3.20 -16.38
C GLU A 3 23.47 -4.37 -16.76
N ASP A 4 22.87 -5.05 -15.77
CA ASP A 4 21.91 -6.13 -16.04
C ASP A 4 20.65 -5.60 -16.74
N MET A 5 20.11 -4.46 -16.28
CA MET A 5 18.94 -3.84 -16.90
C MET A 5 19.23 -3.43 -18.34
N ALA A 6 20.38 -2.81 -18.58
CA ALA A 6 20.87 -2.40 -19.89
C ALA A 6 21.00 -3.60 -20.84
N THR A 7 21.51 -4.72 -20.34
CA THR A 7 21.62 -5.98 -21.09
C THR A 7 20.24 -6.55 -21.43
N MET A 8 19.28 -6.54 -20.48
CA MET A 8 17.93 -7.07 -20.71
C MET A 8 17.14 -6.30 -21.77
N ILE A 9 17.33 -4.98 -21.86
CA ILE A 9 16.61 -4.13 -22.82
C ILE A 9 17.45 -3.77 -24.05
N ASN A 10 18.65 -4.33 -24.17
CA ASN A 10 19.59 -4.11 -25.27
C ASN A 10 19.95 -2.63 -25.51
N GLU A 11 20.24 -1.91 -24.42
CA GLU A 11 20.68 -0.51 -24.44
C GLU A 11 22.00 -0.32 -23.66
N ALA A 12 22.64 0.85 -23.80
CA ALA A 12 23.83 1.21 -23.02
C ALA A 12 23.43 1.62 -21.58
N PRO A 13 24.22 1.27 -20.55
CA PRO A 13 23.92 1.61 -19.15
C PRO A 13 23.67 3.10 -18.90
N GLU A 14 24.38 3.99 -19.61
CA GLU A 14 24.23 5.44 -19.50
C GLU A 14 22.86 5.90 -20.03
N THR A 15 22.38 5.30 -21.11
CA THR A 15 21.05 5.57 -21.67
C THR A 15 19.95 5.12 -20.71
N VAL A 16 20.13 3.96 -20.06
CA VAL A 16 19.19 3.46 -19.04
C VAL A 16 19.12 4.41 -17.85
N ALA A 17 20.27 4.82 -17.32
CA ALA A 17 20.33 5.77 -16.20
C ALA A 17 19.65 7.10 -16.55
N MET A 18 19.94 7.66 -17.73
CA MET A 18 19.32 8.90 -18.20
C MET A 18 17.79 8.77 -18.32
N LYS A 19 17.28 7.66 -18.85
CA LYS A 19 15.84 7.41 -18.96
C LYS A 19 15.17 7.26 -17.60
N MET A 20 15.81 6.55 -16.67
CA MET A 20 15.32 6.43 -15.30
C MET A 20 15.20 7.80 -14.63
N ASP A 21 16.22 8.65 -14.73
CA ASP A 21 16.20 10.01 -14.19
C ASP A 21 15.08 10.86 -14.81
N GLN A 22 14.87 10.74 -16.13
CA GLN A 22 13.77 11.44 -16.83
C GLN A 22 12.40 10.95 -16.35
N MET A 23 12.21 9.64 -16.21
CA MET A 23 10.96 9.05 -15.72
C MET A 23 10.68 9.42 -14.27
N GLN A 24 11.70 9.52 -13.43
CA GLN A 24 11.58 10.00 -12.06
C GLN A 24 11.19 11.48 -12.02
N LYS A 25 11.87 12.34 -12.80
CA LYS A 25 11.52 13.77 -12.91
C LYS A 25 10.12 14.00 -13.46
N ALA A 26 9.65 13.11 -14.32
CA ALA A 26 8.31 13.15 -14.91
C ALA A 26 7.23 12.50 -14.02
N HIS A 27 7.57 12.02 -12.81
CA HIS A 27 6.65 11.30 -11.93
C HIS A 27 6.00 10.04 -12.54
N ILE A 28 6.65 9.46 -13.55
CA ILE A 28 6.31 8.13 -14.08
C ILE A 28 6.78 7.06 -13.09
N ILE A 29 7.96 7.25 -12.51
CA ILE A 29 8.48 6.43 -11.41
C ILE A 29 8.42 7.27 -10.14
N ASN A 30 7.50 6.93 -9.24
CA ASN A 30 7.34 7.62 -7.97
C ASN A 30 8.23 7.05 -6.84
N GLY A 31 8.85 5.89 -7.06
CA GLY A 31 9.81 5.32 -6.11
C GLY A 31 10.08 3.83 -6.33
N TYR A 32 10.98 3.29 -5.52
CA TYR A 32 11.29 1.87 -5.46
C TYR A 32 11.05 1.37 -4.04
N ARG A 33 10.35 0.25 -3.88
CA ARG A 33 10.12 -0.36 -2.57
C ARG A 33 10.43 -1.84 -2.58
N ALA A 34 10.92 -2.36 -1.46
CA ALA A 34 11.03 -3.79 -1.25
C ALA A 34 9.66 -4.39 -0.92
N LEU A 35 9.40 -5.58 -1.46
CA LEU A 35 8.31 -6.45 -1.03
C LEU A 35 8.85 -7.33 0.09
N ILE A 36 8.38 -7.11 1.32
CA ILE A 36 8.92 -7.75 2.52
C ILE A 36 7.91 -8.75 3.07
N ASP A 37 8.40 -9.96 3.36
CA ASP A 37 7.70 -10.94 4.17
C ASP A 37 7.97 -10.62 5.65
N TRP A 38 7.04 -9.88 6.27
CA TRP A 38 7.18 -9.41 7.64
C TRP A 38 7.12 -10.54 8.68
N GLU A 39 6.45 -11.65 8.35
CA GLU A 39 6.40 -12.83 9.20
C GLU A 39 7.80 -13.45 9.30
N LYS A 40 8.47 -13.64 8.15
CA LYS A 40 9.87 -14.10 8.10
C LYS A 40 10.86 -13.10 8.66
N ALA A 41 10.57 -11.79 8.58
CA ALA A 41 11.43 -10.75 9.14
C ALA A 41 11.39 -10.69 10.68
N GLY A 42 10.44 -11.37 11.34
CA GLY A 42 10.31 -11.38 12.79
C GLY A 42 9.89 -10.04 13.39
N VAL A 43 9.28 -9.16 12.58
CA VAL A 43 8.82 -7.83 13.00
C VAL A 43 7.31 -7.88 13.20
N ALA A 44 6.83 -7.41 14.35
CA ALA A 44 5.40 -7.28 14.61
C ALA A 44 4.78 -6.31 13.58
N HIS A 45 4.02 -6.87 12.65
CA HIS A 45 3.39 -6.13 11.57
C HIS A 45 1.97 -6.64 11.37
N VAL A 46 1.01 -5.75 11.56
CA VAL A 46 -0.40 -5.99 11.25
C VAL A 46 -0.80 -5.01 10.15
N GLN A 47 -1.44 -5.54 9.11
CA GLN A 47 -1.97 -4.74 8.01
C GLN A 47 -3.50 -4.79 8.05
N ALA A 48 -4.14 -3.65 7.83
CA ALA A 48 -5.58 -3.54 7.68
C ALA A 48 -5.96 -2.77 6.42
N ILE A 49 -7.07 -3.16 5.83
CA ILE A 49 -7.77 -2.39 4.81
C ILE A 49 -8.93 -1.69 5.50
N ILE A 50 -9.03 -0.38 5.35
CA ILE A 50 -10.09 0.43 5.95
C ILE A 50 -10.91 1.07 4.84
N GLU A 51 -12.19 0.74 4.79
CA GLU A 51 -13.16 1.40 3.94
C GLU A 51 -13.64 2.67 4.66
N LEU A 52 -13.52 3.81 3.99
CA LEU A 52 -13.98 5.10 4.49
C LEU A 52 -15.13 5.60 3.63
N ARG A 53 -16.24 5.94 4.27
CA ARG A 53 -17.28 6.76 3.67
C ARG A 53 -17.11 8.19 4.15
N VAL A 54 -17.10 9.15 3.22
CA VAL A 54 -16.88 10.55 3.54
C VAL A 54 -17.88 11.46 2.83
N THR A 55 -18.09 12.66 3.36
CA THR A 55 -18.86 13.70 2.67
C THR A 55 -17.90 14.56 1.87
N PRO A 56 -17.98 14.61 0.53
CA PRO A 56 -17.11 15.47 -0.26
C PRO A 56 -17.39 16.94 0.04
N ARG A 57 -16.34 17.76 0.07
CA ARG A 57 -16.45 19.22 0.22
C ARG A 57 -16.83 19.82 -1.14
N ARG A 58 -17.66 20.88 -1.13
CA ARG A 58 -18.23 21.47 -2.35
C ARG A 58 -17.20 21.89 -3.40
N ASP A 59 -16.02 22.34 -2.97
CA ASP A 59 -15.04 22.97 -3.86
C ASP A 59 -13.80 22.09 -4.13
N CYS A 60 -13.51 21.12 -3.26
CA CYS A 60 -12.31 20.27 -3.32
C CYS A 60 -12.62 18.76 -3.35
N GLY A 61 -13.90 18.37 -3.34
CA GLY A 61 -14.31 16.96 -3.45
C GLY A 61 -13.75 16.09 -2.32
N PHE A 62 -13.10 15.00 -2.70
CA PHE A 62 -12.48 14.03 -1.78
C PHE A 62 -11.02 14.34 -1.45
N ASP A 63 -10.39 15.20 -2.25
CA ASP A 63 -8.93 15.39 -2.26
C ASP A 63 -8.41 15.92 -0.94
N GLU A 64 -9.16 16.77 -0.26
CA GLU A 64 -8.74 17.35 1.01
C GLU A 64 -8.67 16.31 2.14
N VAL A 65 -9.71 15.46 2.23
CA VAL A 65 -9.75 14.38 3.22
C VAL A 65 -8.68 13.34 2.89
N ALA A 66 -8.54 12.99 1.61
CA ALA A 66 -7.51 12.06 1.15
C ALA A 66 -6.09 12.58 1.44
N ALA A 67 -5.81 13.86 1.17
CA ALA A 67 -4.52 14.48 1.45
C ALA A 67 -4.21 14.53 2.95
N THR A 68 -5.22 14.83 3.78
CA THR A 68 -5.05 14.81 5.24
C THR A 68 -4.68 13.40 5.72
N ILE A 69 -5.39 12.38 5.25
CA ILE A 69 -5.15 10.98 5.64
C ILE A 69 -3.81 10.47 5.11
N ALA A 70 -3.40 10.87 3.91
CA ALA A 70 -2.14 10.46 3.30
C ALA A 70 -0.89 10.92 4.07
N ASN A 71 -1.03 11.90 4.98
CA ASN A 71 0.06 12.38 5.82
C ASN A 71 0.26 11.55 7.11
N PHE A 72 -0.58 10.55 7.38
CA PHE A 72 -0.40 9.68 8.53
C PHE A 72 0.62 8.58 8.25
N GLU A 73 1.58 8.40 9.16
CA GLU A 73 2.65 7.40 9.04
C GLU A 73 2.11 5.95 9.01
N GLU A 74 0.97 5.72 9.68
CA GLU A 74 0.28 4.44 9.69
C GLU A 74 -0.35 4.11 8.33
N VAL A 75 -0.60 5.11 7.47
CA VAL A 75 -1.24 4.93 6.16
C VAL A 75 -0.19 4.64 5.09
N ASP A 76 -0.24 3.44 4.51
CA ASP A 76 0.60 3.02 3.38
C ASP A 76 0.01 3.47 2.04
N SER A 77 -1.32 3.44 1.92
CA SER A 77 -2.02 3.81 0.68
C SER A 77 -3.37 4.46 0.95
N VAL A 78 -3.75 5.41 0.10
CA VAL A 78 -5.09 6.02 0.02
C VAL A 78 -5.57 5.91 -1.42
N LEU A 79 -6.73 5.29 -1.65
CA LEU A 79 -7.29 5.11 -2.99
C LEU A 79 -8.74 5.61 -3.03
N LEU A 80 -9.09 6.35 -4.09
CA LEU A 80 -10.47 6.73 -4.36
C LEU A 80 -11.20 5.59 -5.08
N MET A 81 -12.36 5.22 -4.56
CA MET A 81 -13.12 4.07 -5.02
C MET A 81 -14.45 4.49 -5.64
N SER A 82 -14.89 3.79 -6.69
CA SER A 82 -16.21 4.00 -7.30
C SER A 82 -17.33 3.22 -6.59
N GLY A 83 -16.99 2.42 -5.57
CA GLY A 83 -17.84 1.38 -4.99
C GLY A 83 -18.77 1.85 -3.86
N GLY A 84 -19.04 0.98 -2.89
CA GLY A 84 -19.95 1.25 -1.75
C GLY A 84 -19.40 2.20 -0.68
N TYR A 85 -18.16 2.64 -0.86
CA TYR A 85 -17.41 3.56 -0.01
C TYR A 85 -16.49 4.40 -0.90
N ASP A 86 -16.03 5.53 -0.37
CA ASP A 86 -15.35 6.55 -1.15
C ASP A 86 -13.83 6.35 -1.15
N LEU A 87 -13.23 6.04 0.00
CA LEU A 87 -11.77 5.87 0.14
C LEU A 87 -11.41 4.49 0.68
N SER A 88 -10.44 3.82 0.06
CA SER A 88 -9.78 2.61 0.59
C SER A 88 -8.44 2.99 1.16
N LEU A 89 -8.21 2.66 2.43
CA LEU A 89 -6.92 2.86 3.08
C LEU A 89 -6.23 1.53 3.30
N VAL A 90 -4.93 1.48 3.00
CA VAL A 90 -4.08 0.40 3.50
C VAL A 90 -3.30 0.96 4.68
N VAL A 91 -3.49 0.38 5.85
CA VAL A 91 -2.88 0.83 7.11
C VAL A 91 -1.99 -0.27 7.68
N LYS A 92 -0.86 0.14 8.22
CA LYS A 92 0.08 -0.71 8.96
C LYS A 92 0.12 -0.30 10.43
N GLY A 93 0.29 -1.28 11.30
CA GLY A 93 0.49 -1.08 12.72
C GLY A 93 1.27 -2.23 13.33
N THR A 94 1.60 -2.11 14.61
CA THR A 94 2.33 -3.15 15.35
C THR A 94 1.39 -4.17 16.00
N SER A 95 0.11 -3.83 16.14
CA SER A 95 -0.92 -4.72 16.71
C SER A 95 -2.33 -4.34 16.25
N PHE A 96 -3.30 -5.21 16.52
CA PHE A 96 -4.72 -4.91 16.30
C PHE A 96 -5.19 -3.68 17.11
N GLN A 97 -4.67 -3.53 18.34
CA GLN A 97 -5.03 -2.44 19.24
C GLN A 97 -4.52 -1.10 18.73
N ASP A 98 -3.30 -1.09 18.17
CA ASP A 98 -2.67 0.08 17.55
C ASP A 98 -3.53 0.62 16.41
N ILE A 99 -3.94 -0.25 15.48
CA ILE A 99 -4.82 0.12 14.37
C ILE A 99 -6.21 0.55 14.86
N ALA A 100 -6.78 -0.14 15.85
CA ALA A 100 -8.08 0.24 16.41
C ALA A 100 -8.03 1.63 17.06
N LEU A 101 -6.93 1.95 17.75
CA LEU A 101 -6.72 3.27 18.36
C LEU A 101 -6.54 4.34 17.29
N PHE A 102 -5.76 4.06 16.24
CA PHE A 102 -5.61 4.94 15.09
C PHE A 102 -6.96 5.29 14.46
N VAL A 103 -7.81 4.29 14.23
CA VAL A 103 -9.17 4.51 13.72
C VAL A 103 -9.97 5.41 14.65
N ALA A 104 -10.09 5.02 15.92
CA ALA A 104 -10.96 5.71 16.87
C ALA A 104 -10.51 7.14 17.22
N LYS A 105 -9.19 7.40 17.23
CA LYS A 105 -8.61 8.66 17.70
C LYS A 105 -8.15 9.58 16.59
N ARG A 106 -7.82 9.05 15.41
CA ARG A 106 -7.21 9.84 14.32
C ARG A 106 -8.05 9.85 13.06
N LEU A 107 -8.68 8.74 12.67
CA LEU A 107 -9.52 8.70 11.47
C LEU A 107 -10.97 9.15 11.72
N SER A 108 -11.66 8.53 12.67
CA SER A 108 -13.08 8.82 12.94
C SER A 108 -13.37 10.27 13.32
N PRO A 109 -12.48 11.01 14.03
CA PRO A 109 -12.73 12.41 14.34
C PRO A 109 -12.53 13.40 13.19
N ILE A 110 -12.02 12.97 12.04
CA ILE A 110 -11.78 13.86 10.89
C ILE A 110 -13.11 14.36 10.37
N GLU A 111 -13.21 15.67 10.19
CA GLU A 111 -14.40 16.30 9.62
C GLU A 111 -14.71 15.71 8.24
N GLY A 112 -15.96 15.31 8.04
CA GLY A 112 -16.41 14.69 6.80
C GLY A 112 -16.32 13.17 6.78
N VAL A 113 -15.66 12.51 7.74
CA VAL A 113 -15.72 11.04 7.87
C VAL A 113 -17.06 10.62 8.45
N LEU A 114 -17.82 9.81 7.69
CA LEU A 114 -19.15 9.34 8.06
C LEU A 114 -19.11 7.97 8.75
N SER A 115 -18.28 7.07 8.22
CA SER A 115 -18.15 5.71 8.76
C SER A 115 -16.87 5.05 8.29
N THR A 116 -16.38 4.10 9.10
CA THR A 116 -15.20 3.28 8.81
C THR A 116 -15.55 1.80 8.93
N ALA A 117 -15.09 0.97 8.01
CA ALA A 117 -15.11 -0.49 8.15
C ALA A 117 -13.67 -1.03 8.04
N THR A 118 -13.23 -1.77 9.06
CA THR A 118 -11.84 -2.25 9.15
C THR A 118 -11.76 -3.74 8.91
N HIS A 119 -10.91 -4.14 7.97
CA HIS A 119 -10.64 -5.53 7.59
C HIS A 119 -9.16 -5.84 7.81
N PHE A 120 -8.86 -6.75 8.73
CA PHE A 120 -7.48 -7.14 8.98
C PHE A 120 -7.00 -8.17 7.95
N VAL A 121 -5.81 -7.95 7.39
CA VAL A 121 -5.16 -8.90 6.49
C VAL A 121 -4.57 -10.02 7.34
N LEU A 122 -5.13 -11.22 7.22
CA LEU A 122 -4.66 -12.39 7.96
C LEU A 122 -3.49 -13.09 7.28
N LYS A 123 -3.49 -13.13 5.94
CA LYS A 123 -2.44 -13.74 5.13
C LYS A 123 -2.40 -13.11 3.75
N THR A 124 -1.20 -12.80 3.27
CA THR A 124 -0.96 -12.36 1.89
C THR A 124 -0.48 -13.56 1.09
N TYR A 125 -1.21 -13.93 0.03
CA TYR A 125 -0.81 -14.99 -0.89
C TYR A 125 -0.02 -14.46 -2.09
N LYS A 126 -0.35 -13.26 -2.55
CA LYS A 126 0.28 -12.59 -3.68
C LYS A 126 0.15 -11.07 -3.52
N LYS A 127 1.20 -10.31 -3.81
CA LYS A 127 1.18 -8.83 -3.84
C LYS A 127 2.05 -8.32 -4.97
N ASP A 128 1.56 -7.32 -5.70
CA ASP A 128 2.27 -6.68 -6.82
C ASP A 128 2.82 -7.69 -7.86
N GLY A 129 2.08 -8.76 -8.12
CA GLY A 129 2.49 -9.81 -9.06
C GLY A 129 3.37 -10.92 -8.45
N VAL A 130 3.85 -10.76 -7.22
CA VAL A 130 4.80 -11.67 -6.56
C VAL A 130 4.09 -12.55 -5.52
N LEU A 131 4.35 -13.86 -5.52
CA LEU A 131 3.81 -14.80 -4.53
C LEU A 131 4.53 -14.63 -3.18
N TYR A 132 3.77 -14.76 -2.09
CA TYR A 132 4.24 -14.63 -0.72
C TYR A 132 4.18 -15.99 0.00
N GLY A 133 5.18 -16.28 0.82
CA GLY A 133 5.38 -17.58 1.45
C GLY A 133 6.18 -18.56 0.59
N ASP A 134 6.56 -19.70 1.18
CA ASP A 134 7.14 -20.81 0.42
C ASP A 134 6.04 -21.46 -0.44
N GLU A 135 6.41 -21.94 -1.64
CA GLU A 135 5.50 -22.73 -2.48
C GLU A 135 4.79 -23.79 -1.63
N MET A 136 3.47 -23.94 -1.79
CA MET A 136 2.74 -25.03 -1.13
C MET A 136 3.48 -26.32 -1.45
N LYS A 137 4.17 -26.89 -0.45
CA LYS A 137 4.72 -28.24 -0.56
C LYS A 137 3.53 -29.13 -0.85
N ASP A 138 3.59 -29.78 -2.00
CA ASP A 138 2.56 -30.67 -2.49
C ASP A 138 2.33 -31.76 -1.43
N GLU A 139 1.18 -31.75 -0.75
CA GLU A 139 0.82 -32.75 0.25
C GLU A 139 0.71 -34.17 -0.37
N ARG A 140 0.78 -34.29 -1.71
CA ARG A 140 0.83 -35.56 -2.44
C ARG A 140 2.17 -36.29 -2.36
N GLU A 141 3.22 -35.70 -1.76
CA GLU A 141 4.48 -36.42 -1.49
C GLU A 141 4.44 -37.28 -0.21
N TYR A 142 3.32 -37.29 0.52
CA TYR A 142 3.09 -38.14 1.71
C TYR A 142 2.01 -39.22 1.50
N GLN A 143 1.91 -39.81 0.30
CA GLN A 143 1.14 -41.04 0.07
C GLN A 143 1.99 -42.15 -0.56
#